data_AF-A0A2P2KFY9-F1
#
_entry.id   AF-A0A2P2KFY9-F1
#
_cell.length_a   1.000
_cell.length_b   1.000
_cell.length_c   1.000
_cell.angle_alpha   90.00
_cell.angle_beta   90.00
_cell.angle_gamma   90.00
#
_symmetry.space_group_name_H-M   'P 1'
#
loop_
_entity.id
_entity.type
_entity.pdbx_description
1 polymer ?
#
loop_
_entity_poly.entity_id
_entity_poly.type
_entity_poly.pdbx_seq_one_letter_code
_entity_poly.pdbx_strand_id
1 'polypeptide(L)'
;MHGVTLGGTGKETGDRHPKVDDGVLIGACVAVLGNITIGKGAMIASGSLVLKDLPPHSMVAGTPAKVIGHMDEKVPSLTMKHDATKEFFEHVAATFKEGRPGAASSGSEAK
;
A
#
# COMPACT_ATOMS: atom_id res chain seq x y z
N MET A 1 8.18 -0.36 13.56
CA MET A 1 8.62 0.35 12.35
C MET A 1 8.67 1.85 12.60
N HIS A 2 9.42 2.62 11.81
CA HIS A 2 9.57 4.07 11.97
C HIS A 2 8.93 4.83 10.80
N GLY A 3 8.69 6.14 10.97
CA GLY A 3 8.19 7.01 9.90
C GLY A 3 6.75 6.76 9.49
N VAL A 4 5.96 6.05 10.30
CA VAL A 4 4.54 5.79 10.02
C VAL A 4 3.72 7.03 10.35
N THR A 5 2.87 7.45 9.42
CA THR A 5 1.91 8.55 9.60
C THR A 5 0.49 8.01 9.60
N LEU A 6 -0.26 8.27 10.67
CA LEU A 6 -1.71 8.12 10.73
C LEU A 6 -2.31 9.53 10.78
N GLY A 7 -2.55 10.11 9.61
CA GLY A 7 -2.84 11.54 9.45
C GLY A 7 -4.22 11.81 8.89
N GLY A 8 -4.72 13.03 9.06
CA GLY A 8 -5.88 13.52 8.32
C GLY A 8 -5.48 14.06 6.95
N THR A 9 -6.48 14.25 6.07
CA THR A 9 -6.28 14.88 4.75
C THR A 9 -6.36 16.40 4.78
N GLY A 10 -6.74 16.99 5.93
CA GLY A 10 -6.95 18.43 6.11
C GLY A 10 -8.26 18.98 5.51
N LYS A 11 -9.10 18.13 4.93
CA LYS A 11 -10.36 18.54 4.25
C LYS A 11 -11.59 18.51 5.16
N GLU A 12 -11.49 17.87 6.31
CA GLU A 12 -12.63 17.58 7.19
C GLU A 12 -12.29 17.92 8.64
N THR A 13 -13.30 18.33 9.40
CA THR A 13 -13.24 18.55 10.85
C THR A 13 -13.88 17.39 11.60
N GLY A 14 -13.51 17.19 12.87
CA GLY A 14 -14.01 16.06 13.66
C GLY A 14 -13.20 14.78 13.44
N ASP A 15 -13.89 13.65 13.28
CA ASP A 15 -13.26 12.34 13.11
C ASP A 15 -12.65 12.20 11.70
N ARG A 16 -11.32 12.35 11.63
CA ARG A 16 -10.58 12.60 10.37
C ARG A 16 -9.29 11.80 10.23
N HIS A 17 -9.02 10.90 11.17
CA HIS A 17 -7.80 10.09 11.20
C HIS A 17 -8.13 8.60 10.96
N PRO A 18 -7.14 7.79 10.57
CA PRO A 18 -7.36 6.38 10.32
C PRO A 18 -7.75 5.60 11.58
N LYS A 19 -8.55 4.55 11.40
CA LYS A 19 -8.87 3.53 12.41
C LYS A 19 -8.10 2.29 12.05
N VAL A 20 -7.31 1.77 12.99
CA VAL A 20 -6.49 0.58 12.78
C VAL A 20 -7.05 -0.52 13.67
N ASP A 21 -7.57 -1.57 13.04
CA ASP A 21 -8.10 -2.72 13.74
C ASP A 21 -6.99 -3.64 14.28
N ASP A 22 -7.40 -4.64 15.06
CA ASP A 22 -6.50 -5.61 15.66
C ASP A 22 -5.63 -6.35 14.64
N GLY A 23 -4.39 -6.64 15.03
CA GLY A 23 -3.51 -7.53 14.27
C GLY A 23 -2.92 -6.93 13.00
N VAL A 24 -3.19 -5.67 12.69
CA VAL A 24 -2.67 -4.99 11.49
C VAL A 24 -1.14 -4.82 11.58
N LEU A 25 -0.45 -5.14 10.48
CA LEU A 25 0.99 -4.90 10.32
C LEU A 25 1.23 -3.69 9.41
N ILE A 26 1.90 -2.66 9.95
CA ILE A 26 2.26 -1.46 9.18
C ILE A 26 3.79 -1.40 8.99
N GLY A 27 4.22 -1.37 7.72
CA GLY A 27 5.61 -1.21 7.33
C GLY A 27 6.21 0.15 7.70
N ALA A 28 7.50 0.33 7.43
CA ALA A 28 8.19 1.61 7.67
C ALA A 28 7.81 2.66 6.62
N CYS A 29 7.84 3.93 7.01
CA CYS A 29 7.58 5.06 6.12
C CYS A 29 6.24 4.99 5.38
N VAL A 30 5.22 4.38 6.01
CA VAL A 30 3.86 4.32 5.48
C VAL A 30 3.10 5.58 5.86
N ALA A 31 2.33 6.12 4.92
CA ALA A 31 1.36 7.18 5.20
C ALA A 31 -0.07 6.66 5.00
N VAL A 32 -0.87 6.67 6.05
CA VAL A 32 -2.31 6.38 6.02
C VAL A 32 -3.04 7.68 6.29
N LEU A 33 -3.82 8.16 5.31
CA LEU A 33 -4.42 9.49 5.38
C LEU A 33 -5.95 9.43 5.23
N GLY A 34 -6.64 10.12 6.15
CA GLY A 34 -8.08 10.33 6.12
C GLY A 34 -8.85 9.50 7.14
N ASN A 35 -10.16 9.72 7.19
CA ASN A 35 -11.09 8.91 7.97
C ASN A 35 -11.33 7.58 7.25
N ILE A 36 -10.37 6.67 7.33
CA ILE A 36 -10.43 5.34 6.73
C ILE A 36 -10.15 4.25 7.76
N THR A 37 -10.67 3.06 7.50
CA THR A 37 -10.51 1.89 8.34
C THR A 37 -9.52 0.92 7.72
N ILE A 38 -8.55 0.50 8.53
CA ILE A 38 -7.60 -0.57 8.20
C ILE A 38 -8.11 -1.83 8.87
N GLY A 39 -8.74 -2.70 8.08
CA GLY A 39 -9.40 -3.90 8.58
C GLY A 39 -8.45 -4.86 9.29
N LYS A 40 -9.03 -5.62 10.23
CA LYS A 40 -8.33 -6.60 11.06
C LYS A 40 -7.35 -7.47 10.26
N GLY A 41 -6.13 -7.61 10.77
CA GLY A 41 -5.11 -8.47 10.19
C GLY A 41 -4.62 -8.06 8.80
N ALA A 42 -4.90 -6.83 8.34
CA ALA A 42 -4.31 -6.31 7.11
C ALA A 42 -2.80 -6.06 7.25
N MET A 43 -2.09 -6.06 6.12
CA MET A 43 -0.67 -5.74 6.04
C MET A 43 -0.44 -4.62 5.03
N ILE A 44 0.28 -3.58 5.45
CA ILE A 44 0.69 -2.46 4.60
C ILE A 44 2.21 -2.54 4.40
N ALA A 45 2.63 -2.75 3.16
CA ALA A 45 4.05 -2.76 2.81
C ALA A 45 4.72 -1.41 3.06
N SER A 46 6.01 -1.42 3.39
CA SER A 46 6.79 -0.21 3.64
C SER A 46 6.75 0.77 2.47
N GLY A 47 6.73 2.07 2.76
CA GLY A 47 6.73 3.15 1.75
C GLY A 47 5.40 3.35 1.02
N SER A 48 4.30 2.76 1.50
CA SER A 48 2.98 2.86 0.85
C SER A 48 2.18 4.10 1.29
N LEU A 49 1.34 4.61 0.38
CA LEU A 49 0.36 5.69 0.65
C LEU A 49 -1.07 5.14 0.58
N VAL A 50 -1.73 5.02 1.74
CA VAL A 50 -3.08 4.47 1.85
C VAL A 50 -4.11 5.60 1.95
N LEU A 51 -5.06 5.62 1.02
CA LEU A 51 -6.09 6.65 0.88
C LEU A 51 -7.52 6.09 0.87
N LYS A 52 -7.69 4.78 1.07
CA LYS A 52 -8.97 4.07 1.02
C LYS A 52 -9.00 3.00 2.10
N ASP A 53 -10.22 2.62 2.52
CA ASP A 53 -10.44 1.53 3.45
C ASP A 53 -9.79 0.23 2.96
N LEU A 54 -9.21 -0.51 3.89
CA LEU A 54 -8.61 -1.81 3.62
C LEU A 54 -9.50 -2.93 4.16
N PRO A 55 -9.85 -3.92 3.34
CA PRO A 55 -10.53 -5.12 3.82
C PRO A 55 -9.67 -5.88 4.86
N PRO A 56 -10.31 -6.62 5.78
CA PRO A 56 -9.59 -7.52 6.68
C PRO A 56 -8.70 -8.51 5.91
N HIS A 57 -7.54 -8.86 6.50
CA HIS A 57 -6.56 -9.81 5.95
C HIS A 57 -6.08 -9.48 4.52
N SER A 58 -6.16 -8.22 4.10
CA SER A 58 -5.61 -7.77 2.81
C SER A 58 -4.13 -7.37 2.94
N MET A 59 -3.35 -7.62 1.90
CA MET A 59 -2.00 -7.09 1.75
C MET A 59 -2.03 -5.95 0.71
N VAL A 60 -1.48 -4.79 1.05
CA VAL A 60 -1.41 -3.63 0.14
C VAL A 60 -0.01 -3.09 0.00
N ALA A 61 0.30 -2.55 -1.19
CA ALA A 61 1.55 -1.86 -1.45
C ALA A 61 1.40 -0.72 -2.48
N GLY A 62 2.34 0.22 -2.44
CA GLY A 62 2.54 1.26 -3.46
C GLY A 62 1.95 2.63 -3.11
N THR A 63 2.09 3.56 -4.07
CA THR A 63 1.69 4.96 -3.92
C THR A 63 0.96 5.42 -5.19
N PRO A 64 -0.39 5.50 -5.20
CA PRO A 64 -1.30 5.10 -4.12
C PRO A 64 -1.34 3.58 -3.92
N ALA A 65 -1.59 3.13 -2.69
CA ALA A 65 -1.60 1.73 -2.32
C ALA A 65 -2.75 0.97 -3.00
N LYS A 66 -2.44 -0.22 -3.49
CA LYS A 66 -3.41 -1.16 -4.07
C LYS A 66 -3.31 -2.50 -3.35
N VAL A 67 -4.42 -3.24 -3.34
CA VAL A 67 -4.43 -4.63 -2.87
C VAL A 67 -3.61 -5.48 -3.83
N ILE A 68 -2.66 -6.21 -3.27
CA ILE A 68 -1.68 -7.03 -4.01
C ILE A 68 -1.78 -8.51 -3.63
N GLY A 69 -2.56 -8.83 -2.60
CA GLY A 69 -2.75 -10.19 -2.12
C GLY A 69 -3.51 -10.22 -0.81
N HIS A 70 -3.51 -11.39 -0.18
CA HIS A 70 -4.15 -11.66 1.11
C HIS A 70 -3.15 -12.30 2.06
N MET A 71 -3.38 -12.09 3.36
CA MET A 71 -2.57 -12.65 4.43
C MET A 71 -3.17 -13.99 4.90
N ASP A 72 -2.36 -15.04 4.93
CA ASP A 72 -2.73 -16.30 5.59
C ASP A 72 -2.59 -16.20 7.12
N GLU A 73 -1.67 -15.36 7.60
CA GLU A 73 -1.54 -15.06 9.02
C GLU A 73 -2.77 -14.33 9.58
N LYS A 74 -3.32 -14.88 10.67
CA LYS A 74 -4.46 -14.27 11.37
C LYS A 74 -4.11 -12.94 12.04
N VAL A 75 -2.86 -12.78 12.50
CA VAL A 75 -2.39 -11.62 13.28
C VAL A 75 -0.96 -11.27 12.84
N PRO A 76 -0.77 -10.68 11.63
CA PRO A 76 0.55 -10.41 11.08
C PRO A 76 1.41 -9.46 11.94
N SER A 77 0.79 -8.64 12.79
CA SER A 77 1.53 -7.78 13.74
C SER A 77 2.37 -8.56 14.77
N LEU A 78 2.05 -9.83 15.05
CA LEU A 78 2.81 -10.64 16.01
C LEU A 78 4.00 -11.35 15.39
N THR A 79 3.95 -11.63 14.08
CA THR A 79 5.03 -12.33 13.38
C THR A 79 6.06 -11.36 12.79
N MET A 80 5.66 -10.11 12.55
CA MET A 80 6.51 -9.06 11.97
C MET A 80 7.15 -9.47 10.63
N LYS A 81 6.52 -10.40 9.90
CA LYS A 81 6.96 -10.79 8.57
C LYS A 81 6.62 -9.67 7.59
N HIS A 82 7.64 -8.96 7.14
CA HIS A 82 7.50 -7.89 6.16
C HIS A 82 7.64 -8.36 4.71
N ASP A 83 7.95 -9.64 4.51
CA ASP A 83 8.13 -10.22 3.20
C ASP A 83 6.80 -10.18 2.44
N ALA A 84 6.81 -9.47 1.31
CA ALA A 84 5.78 -9.69 0.31
C ALA A 84 6.05 -11.05 -0.34
N THR A 85 4.99 -11.80 -0.63
CA THR A 85 5.11 -13.15 -1.20
C THR A 85 5.90 -13.12 -2.52
N LYS A 86 6.56 -14.21 -2.88
CA LYS A 86 7.37 -14.28 -4.13
C LYS A 86 6.52 -13.95 -5.35
N GLU A 87 5.27 -14.38 -5.31
CA GLU A 87 4.20 -14.12 -6.26
C GLU A 87 3.95 -12.60 -6.45
N PHE A 88 4.08 -11.80 -5.39
CA PHE A 88 4.00 -10.34 -5.51
C PHE A 88 5.16 -9.76 -6.29
N PHE A 89 6.41 -10.15 -5.99
CA PHE A 89 7.57 -9.64 -6.72
C PHE A 89 7.57 -10.07 -8.18
N GLU A 90 7.08 -11.27 -8.47
CA GLU A 90 6.87 -11.74 -9.84
C GLU A 90 5.81 -10.90 -10.58
N HIS A 91 4.68 -10.60 -9.94
CA HIS A 91 3.63 -9.76 -10.53
C HIS A 91 4.09 -8.31 -10.75
N VAL A 92 4.82 -7.74 -9.79
CA VAL A 92 5.42 -6.41 -9.90
C VAL A 92 6.46 -6.38 -11.02
N ALA A 93 7.38 -7.34 -11.07
CA ALA A 93 8.38 -7.45 -12.12
C ALA A 93 7.75 -7.60 -13.52
N ALA A 94 6.68 -8.40 -13.64
CA ALA A 94 5.90 -8.52 -14.87
C ALA A 94 5.26 -7.19 -15.27
N THR A 95 4.64 -6.48 -14.32
CA THR A 95 4.04 -5.15 -14.55
C THR A 95 5.07 -4.11 -15.00
N PHE A 96 6.27 -4.11 -14.42
CA PHE A 96 7.37 -3.24 -14.87
C PHE A 96 7.91 -3.61 -16.26
N LYS A 97 7.87 -4.90 -16.63
CA LYS A 97 8.26 -5.37 -17.96
C LYS A 97 7.24 -4.94 -19.03
N GLU A 98 5.97 -4.82 -18.67
CA GLU A 98 4.88 -4.45 -19.57
C GLU A 98 4.62 -2.92 -19.65
N GLY A 99 5.16 -2.12 -18.73
CA GLY A 99 4.85 -0.69 -18.61
C GLY A 99 6.06 0.23 -18.58
N ARG A 100 6.55 0.64 -19.76
CA ARG A 100 7.24 1.92 -19.95
C ARG A 100 6.28 2.91 -20.66
N PRO A 101 5.32 3.57 -19.97
CA PRO A 101 4.57 4.64 -20.61
C PRO A 101 5.45 5.91 -20.57
N GLY A 102 6.13 6.20 -21.69
CA GLY A 102 6.83 7.48 -21.85
C GLY A 102 8.21 7.48 -22.51
N ALA A 103 8.57 6.49 -23.35
CA ALA A 103 9.61 6.72 -24.33
C ALA A 103 8.98 7.45 -25.52
N ALA A 104 9.15 8.78 -25.55
CA ALA A 104 8.72 9.63 -26.66
C ALA A 104 9.13 9.01 -28.00
N SER A 105 8.15 8.83 -28.89
CA SER A 105 8.38 8.53 -30.30
C SER A 105 9.22 9.65 -30.89
N SER A 106 10.48 9.34 -31.21
CA SER A 106 11.30 10.18 -32.09
C SER A 106 10.57 10.30 -33.43
N GLY A 107 9.96 11.46 -33.68
CA GLY A 107 9.43 11.81 -34.98
C GLY A 107 10.58 11.83 -35.99
N SER A 108 10.49 10.94 -36.97
CA SER A 108 11.20 11.07 -38.23
C SER A 108 10.48 12.16 -39.03
N GLU A 109 11.13 13.30 -39.23
CA GLU A 109 10.85 14.18 -40.36
C GLU A 109 12.18 14.74 -40.86
N ALA A 110 12.69 14.08 -41.90
CA ALA A 110 13.64 14.66 -42.84
C ALA A 110 12.92 14.75 -44.18
N LYS A 111 12.53 15.97 -44.56
CA LYS A 111 12.74 16.49 -45.91
C LYS A 111 12.58 17.99 -45.93
#